data_AF-A0A550HBW8-F1
#
_entry.id   AF-A0A550HBW8-F1
#
_cell.length_a   1.000
_cell.length_b   1.000
_cell.length_c   1.000
_cell.angle_alpha   90.00
_cell.angle_beta   90.00
_cell.angle_gamma   90.00
#
_symmetry.space_group_name_H-M   'P 1'
#
loop_
_entity.id
_entity.type
_entity.pdbx_description
1 polymer ?
#
loop_
_entity_poly.entity_id
_entity_poly.type
_entity_poly.pdbx_seq_one_letter_code
_entity_poly.pdbx_strand_id
1 'polypeptide(L)' 'MARPLLKSELKAQRSRDYLMGQRASLIERHGEDLGAFYFLVMLVQTHGKKALKRGDVAGLRALAHDLHAVYVKHTQ' A
#
# COMPACT_ATOMS: atom_id res chain seq x y z
N MET A 1 -23.91 1.63 20.80
CA MET A 1 -24.20 2.30 19.52
C MET A 1 -22.90 2.91 19.01
N ALA A 2 -22.39 2.51 17.84
CA ALA A 2 -21.19 3.11 17.28
C ALA A 2 -21.52 4.53 16.76
N ARG A 3 -20.66 5.52 17.06
CA ARG A 3 -20.85 6.88 16.55
C ARG A 3 -20.78 6.87 15.01
N PRO A 4 -21.56 7.70 14.31
CA PRO A 4 -21.41 7.88 12.88
C PRO A 4 -19.98 8.27 12.53
N LEU A 5 -19.45 7.70 11.45
CA LEU A 5 -18.12 8.03 10.95
C LEU A 5 -18.07 9.48 10.45
N LEU A 6 -16.99 10.18 10.76
CA LEU A 6 -16.69 11.49 10.19
C LEU A 6 -16.36 11.36 8.70
N LYS A 7 -16.51 12.46 7.95
CA LYS A 7 -16.17 12.50 6.52
C LYS A 7 -14.72 12.10 6.24
N SER A 8 -13.79 12.46 7.13
CA SER A 8 -12.38 12.07 7.06
C SER A 8 -12.19 10.56 7.23
N GLU A 9 -12.91 9.94 8.16
CA GLU A 9 -12.87 8.50 8.44
C GLU A 9 -13.44 7.71 7.25
N LEU A 10 -14.57 8.16 6.68
CA LEU A 10 -15.14 7.60 5.46
C LEU A 10 -14.18 7.68 4.27
N LYS A 11 -13.47 8.80 4.13
CA LYS A 11 -12.48 8.98 3.04
C LYS A 11 -11.28 8.05 3.22
N ALA A 12 -10.79 7.89 4.45
CA ALA A 12 -9.71 6.96 4.77
C ALA A 12 -10.13 5.51 4.49
N GLN A 13 -11.36 5.13 4.88
CA GLN A 13 -11.91 3.80 4.61
C GLN A 13 -12.01 3.53 3.11
N ARG A 14 -12.60 4.43 2.32
CA ARG A 14 -12.67 4.30 0.86
C ARG A 14 -11.28 4.18 0.21
N SER A 15 -10.31 4.95 0.69
CA SER A 15 -8.94 4.85 0.20
C SER A 15 -8.33 3.49 0.50
N ARG A 16 -8.58 2.94 1.69
CA ARG A 16 -8.13 1.60 2.07
C ARG A 16 -8.79 0.54 1.19
N ASP A 17 -10.10 0.59 1.02
CA ASP A 17 -10.86 -0.39 0.22
C ASP A 17 -10.38 -0.39 -1.23
N TYR A 18 -10.13 0.81 -1.79
CA TYR A 18 -9.56 0.96 -3.12
C TYR A 18 -8.16 0.32 -3.25
N LEU A 19 -7.28 0.52 -2.26
CA LEU A 19 -5.96 -0.10 -2.25
C LEU A 19 -6.05 -1.64 -2.13
N MET A 20 -6.96 -2.15 -1.31
CA MET A 20 -7.18 -3.59 -1.18
C MET A 20 -7.72 -4.20 -2.47
N GLY A 21 -8.62 -3.51 -3.18
CA GLY A 21 -9.08 -3.93 -4.50
C GLY A 21 -7.95 -3.98 -5.54
N GLN A 22 -7.06 -2.99 -5.54
CA GLN A 22 -5.88 -3.00 -6.43
C GLN A 22 -4.93 -4.16 -6.12
N ARG A 23 -4.66 -4.42 -4.83
CA ARG A 23 -3.85 -5.58 -4.42
C ARG A 23 -4.47 -6.88 -4.90
N ALA A 24 -5.77 -7.08 -4.68
CA ALA A 24 -6.48 -8.29 -5.10
C ALA A 24 -6.42 -8.48 -6.62
N SER A 25 -6.64 -7.41 -7.39
CA SER A 25 -6.57 -7.48 -8.85
C SER A 25 -5.17 -7.81 -9.38
N LEU A 26 -4.12 -7.30 -8.73
CA LEU A 26 -2.74 -7.65 -9.10
C LEU A 26 -2.40 -9.10 -8.76
N ILE A 27 -2.85 -9.59 -7.60
CA ILE A 27 -2.70 -11.00 -7.21
C ILE A 27 -3.45 -11.92 -8.18
N GLU A 28 -4.67 -11.58 -8.56
CA GLU A 28 -5.46 -12.36 -9.52
C GLU A 28 -4.78 -12.49 -10.88
N ARG A 29 -4.14 -11.41 -11.36
CA ARG A 29 -3.49 -11.37 -12.68
C ARG A 29 -2.10 -12.01 -12.73
N HIS A 30 -1.36 -11.94 -11.63
CA HIS A 30 0.07 -12.25 -11.62
C HIS A 30 0.44 -13.39 -10.66
N GLY A 31 -0.53 -13.93 -9.92
CA GLY A 31 -0.27 -14.82 -8.79
C GLY A 31 0.06 -14.04 -7.51
N GLU A 32 0.01 -14.74 -6.38
CA GLU A 32 0.12 -14.12 -5.04
C GLU A 32 1.40 -13.32 -4.87
N ASP A 33 2.53 -13.92 -5.21
CA ASP A 33 3.86 -13.38 -4.98
C ASP A 33 4.18 -12.20 -5.90
N LEU A 34 4.09 -12.41 -7.22
CA LEU A 34 4.37 -11.38 -8.22
C LEU A 34 3.34 -10.25 -8.17
N GLY A 35 2.07 -10.55 -7.87
CA GLY A 35 1.02 -9.55 -7.66
C GLY A 35 1.27 -8.69 -6.42
N ALA A 36 1.67 -9.29 -5.30
CA ALA A 36 2.06 -8.55 -4.10
C ALA A 36 3.28 -7.66 -4.34
N PHE A 37 4.27 -8.14 -5.09
CA PHE A 37 5.43 -7.34 -5.49
C PHE A 37 5.02 -6.13 -6.35
N TYR A 38 4.21 -6.33 -7.40
CA TYR A 38 3.73 -5.22 -8.23
C TYR A 38 2.90 -4.21 -7.45
N PHE A 39 2.10 -4.66 -6.48
CA PHE A 39 1.33 -3.77 -5.62
C PHE A 39 2.25 -2.86 -4.78
N LEU A 40 3.34 -3.42 -4.23
CA LEU A 40 4.32 -2.63 -3.47
C LEU A 40 5.08 -1.64 -4.34
N VAL A 41 5.49 -2.04 -5.55
CA VAL A 41 6.13 -1.12 -6.52
C VAL A 41 5.19 0.05 -6.83
N MET A 42 3.91 -0.22 -7.07
CA MET A 42 2.89 0.80 -7.29
C MET A 42 2.76 1.74 -6.08
N LEU A 43 2.73 1.21 -4.85
CA LEU A 43 2.69 2.02 -3.62
C LEU A 43 3.92 2.94 -3.51
N VAL A 44 5.12 2.44 -3.79
CA VAL A 44 6.34 3.26 -3.78
C VAL A 44 6.27 4.38 -4.83
N GLN A 45 5.85 4.08 -6.05
CA GLN A 45 5.74 5.08 -7.12
C GLN A 45 4.70 6.17 -6.82
N THR A 46 3.57 5.80 -6.22
CA THR A 46 2.44 6.71 -5.99
C THR A 46 2.49 7.38 -4.61
N HIS A 47 2.56 6.59 -3.54
CA HIS A 47 2.59 7.07 -2.17
C HIS A 47 3.99 7.51 -1.76
N GLY A 48 5.05 6.80 -2.17
CA GLY A 48 6.42 7.21 -1.90
C GLY A 48 6.75 8.57 -2.50
N LYS A 49 6.38 8.82 -3.77
CA LYS A 49 6.55 10.15 -4.39
C LYS A 49 5.81 11.26 -3.64
N LYS A 50 4.61 10.97 -3.10
CA LYS A 50 3.84 11.93 -2.29
C LYS A 50 4.46 12.14 -0.92
N ALA A 51 4.96 11.10 -0.27
CA ALA A 51 5.63 11.17 1.02
C ALA A 51 6.91 12.00 0.91
N LEU A 52 7.72 11.74 -0.12
CA LEU A 52 8.92 12.53 -0.44
C LEU A 52 8.60 14.01 -0.60
N LYS A 53 7.58 14.35 -1.40
CA LYS A 53 7.15 15.75 -1.59
C LYS A 53 6.70 16.45 -0.30
N ARG A 54 6.23 15.69 0.70
CA ARG A 54 5.77 16.21 1.99
C ARG A 54 6.86 16.16 3.08
N GLY A 55 8.05 15.65 2.76
CA GLY A 55 9.08 15.40 3.78
C GLY A 55 8.70 14.31 4.79
N ASP A 56 7.77 13.43 4.45
CA ASP A 56 7.34 12.33 5.32
C ASP A 56 8.34 11.16 5.27
N VAL A 57 9.43 11.32 6.02
CA VAL A 57 10.50 10.32 6.11
C VAL A 57 10.02 9.04 6.80
N ALA A 58 9.06 9.14 7.72
CA ALA A 58 8.50 7.97 8.41
C ALA A 58 7.71 7.09 7.43
N GLY A 59 6.85 7.68 6.60
CA GLY A 59 6.12 6.97 5.56
C GLY A 59 7.04 6.35 4.50
N LEU A 60 8.11 7.06 4.11
CA LEU A 60 9.13 6.50 3.20
C LEU A 60 9.84 5.28 3.79
N ARG A 61 10.21 5.33 5.08
CA ARG A 61 10.87 4.20 5.75
C ARG A 61 9.96 2.98 5.85
N ALA A 62 8.69 3.17 6.19
CA ALA A 62 7.73 2.08 6.25
C ALA A 62 7.58 1.39 4.87
N LEU A 63 7.42 2.16 3.80
CA LEU A 63 7.32 1.62 2.44
C LEU A 63 8.59 0.85 2.03
N ALA A 64 9.77 1.37 2.35
CA ALA A 64 11.04 0.69 2.06
C ALA A 64 11.17 -0.63 2.83
N HIS A 65 10.76 -0.64 4.10
CA HIS A 65 10.77 -1.83 4.93
C HIS A 65 9.81 -2.91 4.39
N ASP A 66 8.58 -2.54 4.01
CA ASP A 66 7.61 -3.48 3.45
C ASP A 66 8.09 -4.07 2.11
N LEU A 67 8.71 -3.25 1.26
CA LEU A 67 9.32 -3.72 0.02
C LEU A 67 10.47 -4.71 0.28
N HIS A 68 11.32 -4.41 1.27
CA HIS A 68 12.41 -5.29 1.64
C HIS A 68 11.91 -6.62 2.22
N ALA A 69 10.88 -6.60 3.08
CA ALA A 69 10.28 -7.80 3.64
C ALA A 69 9.72 -8.73 2.55
N VAL A 70 9.07 -8.17 1.53
CA VAL A 70 8.62 -8.95 0.38
C VAL A 70 9.80 -9.47 -0.43
N TYR A 71 10.82 -8.66 -0.71
CA TYR A 71 12.02 -9.16 -1.39
C TYR A 71 12.64 -10.37 -0.65
N VAL A 72 12.83 -10.26 0.67
CA VAL A 72 13.39 -11.33 1.50
C VAL A 72 12.54 -12.60 1.45
N LYS A 73 11.20 -12.48 1.59
CA LYS A 73 10.27 -13.63 1.51
C LYS A 73 10.43 -14.46 0.22
N HIS A 74 10.86 -13.85 -0.89
CA HIS A 74 10.93 -14.52 -2.20
C HIS A 74 12.36 -14.82 -2.66
N THR A 75 13.37 -14.41 -1.90
CA THR A 75 14.78 -14.61 -2.26
C THR A 75 15.56 -15.44 -1.26
N GLN A 76 14.96 -15.75 -0.10
CA GLN A 76 15.49 -16.62 0.94
C GLN A 76 14.51 -17.76 1.22
#